data_AF-A0A0Q9YEU3-F1
#
_entry.id   AF-A0A0Q9YEU3-F1
#
_cell.length_a   1.000
_cell.length_b   1.000
_cell.length_c   1.000
_cell.angle_alpha   90.00
_cell.angle_beta   90.00
_cell.angle_gamma   90.00
#
_symmetry.space_group_name_H-M   'P 1'
#
loop_
_entity.id
_entity.type
_entity.pdbx_description
1 polymer ?
#
loop_
_entity_poly.entity_id
_entity_poly.type
_entity_poly.pdbx_seq_one_letter_code
_entity_poly.pdbx_strand_id
1 'polypeptide(L)' 'MKIDSLKSLDMESLKKVLSEFRTEQFVLKMQVSNGQVKTTHRIREIRKNIARVKTILTEKQRG' A
#
# COMPACT_ATOMS: atom_id res chain seq x y z
N MET A 1 7.19 3.65 -6.09
CA MET A 1 6.03 3.74 -7.00
C MET A 1 5.74 5.18 -7.38
N LYS A 2 5.63 5.48 -8.68
CA LYS A 2 5.16 6.78 -9.18
C LYS A 2 3.63 6.83 -9.06
N ILE A 3 3.11 7.94 -8.53
CA ILE A 3 1.69 8.15 -8.23
C ILE A 3 0.84 8.14 -9.51
N ASP A 4 1.42 8.52 -10.64
CA ASP A 4 0.71 8.63 -11.92
C ASP A 4 0.21 7.28 -12.44
N SER A 5 0.96 6.19 -12.22
CA SER A 5 0.55 4.84 -12.61
C SER A 5 -0.64 4.31 -11.79
N LEU A 6 -0.89 4.86 -10.60
CA LEU A 6 -2.03 4.49 -9.76
C LEU A 6 -3.30 5.24 -10.18
N LYS A 7 -3.19 6.43 -10.77
CA LYS A 7 -4.34 7.21 -11.24
C LYS A 7 -4.99 6.60 -12.49
N SER A 8 -4.17 6.00 -13.36
CA SER A 8 -4.63 5.32 -14.59
C SER A 8 -5.29 3.96 -14.33
N LEU A 9 -5.09 3.37 -13.14
CA LEU A 9 -5.65 2.06 -12.79
C LEU A 9 -7.13 2.16 -12.38
N ASP A 10 -7.90 1.13 -12.70
CA ASP A 10 -9.32 1.08 -12.40
C ASP A 10 -9.60 0.92 -10.89
N MET A 11 -10.81 1.27 -10.43
CA MET A 11 -11.18 1.18 -9.00
C MET A 11 -11.01 -0.24 -8.44
N GLU A 12 -11.30 -1.25 -9.25
CA GLU A 12 -11.16 -2.65 -8.85
C GLU A 12 -9.69 -3.07 -8.75
N SER A 13 -8.85 -2.62 -9.68
CA SER A 13 -7.40 -2.82 -9.64
C SER A 13 -6.78 -2.14 -8.42
N LEU A 14 -7.23 -0.93 -8.06
CA LEU A 14 -6.77 -0.21 -6.87
C LEU A 14 -7.13 -0.95 -5.57
N LYS A 15 -8.33 -1.56 -5.49
CA LYS A 15 -8.71 -2.41 -4.35
C LYS A 15 -7.84 -3.66 -4.26
N LYS A 16 -7.49 -4.27 -5.39
CA LYS A 16 -6.60 -5.43 -5.45
C LYS A 16 -5.20 -5.08 -4.93
N VAL A 17 -4.62 -3.99 -5.42
CA VAL A 17 -3.32 -3.47 -4.96
C VAL A 17 -3.34 -3.11 -3.47
N LEU A 18 -4.45 -2.55 -2.98
CA LEU A 18 -4.62 -2.27 -1.54
C LEU A 18 -4.61 -3.55 -0.70
N SER A 19 -5.22 -4.63 -1.20
CA SER A 19 -5.20 -5.94 -0.54
C SER A 19 -3.78 -6.51 -0.50
N GLU A 20 -3.06 -6.47 -1.61
CA GLU A 20 -1.66 -6.92 -1.71
C GLU A 20 -0.76 -6.18 -0.70
N PHE A 21 -0.86 -4.85 -0.63
CA PHE A 21 -0.10 -4.06 0.34
C PHE A 21 -0.45 -4.36 1.80
N ARG A 22 -1.71 -4.72 2.11
CA ARG A 22 -2.10 -5.14 3.46
C ARG A 22 -1.46 -6.48 3.84
N THR A 23 -1.42 -7.42 2.91
CA THR A 23 -0.76 -8.71 3.11
C THR A 23 0.74 -8.52 3.32
N GLU A 24 1.40 -7.71 2.48
CA GLU A 24 2.83 -7.38 2.64
C GLU A 24 3.10 -6.67 3.98
N GLN A 25 2.20 -5.77 4.40
CA GLN A 25 2.28 -5.13 5.71
C GLN A 25 2.15 -6.14 6.86
N PHE A 26 1.27 -7.14 6.74
CA PHE A 26 1.08 -8.18 7.75
C PHE A 26 2.34 -9.06 7.87
N VAL A 27 2.91 -9.48 6.75
CA VAL A 27 4.16 -10.25 6.72
C VAL A 27 5.30 -9.45 7.37
N LEU A 28 5.45 -8.16 7.03
CA LEU A 28 6.46 -7.32 7.67
C LEU A 28 6.22 -7.15 9.17
N LYS A 29 4.97 -7.00 9.62
CA LYS A 29 4.66 -6.95 11.06
C LYS A 29 5.04 -8.24 11.77
N MET A 30 4.79 -9.39 11.15
CA MET A 30 5.22 -10.68 11.69
C MET A 30 6.75 -10.77 11.77
N GLN A 31 7.46 -10.31 10.73
CA GLN A 31 8.92 -10.25 10.75
C GLN A 31 9.45 -9.32 11.85
N VAL A 32 8.79 -8.17 12.10
CA VAL A 32 9.11 -7.27 13.23
C VAL A 32 8.95 -8.01 14.55
N SER A 33 7.81 -8.70 14.73
CA SER A 33 7.52 -9.46 15.94
C SER A 33 8.53 -10.59 16.18
N ASN A 34 9.02 -11.21 15.11
CA ASN A 34 10.02 -12.29 15.17
C ASN A 34 11.46 -11.77 15.33
N GLY A 35 11.68 -10.45 15.39
CA GLY A 35 13.00 -9.85 15.59
C GLY A 35 13.95 -9.94 14.39
N GLN A 36 13.48 -10.36 13.20
CA GLN A 36 14.31 -10.60 12.00
C GLN A 36 14.28 -9.46 10.98
N VAL A 37 13.87 -8.24 11.37
CA VAL A 37 13.69 -7.15 10.40
C VAL A 37 15.02 -6.54 10.00
N LYS A 38 15.45 -6.88 8.79
CA LYS A 38 16.63 -6.28 8.14
C LYS A 38 16.36 -4.87 7.60
N THR A 39 15.10 -4.50 7.34
CA THR A 39 14.75 -3.26 6.61
C THR A 39 13.51 -2.57 7.17
N THR A 40 13.71 -1.64 8.11
CA THR A 40 12.64 -0.83 8.75
C THR A 40 12.04 0.23 7.81
N HIS A 41 12.79 0.66 6.79
CA HIS A 41 12.34 1.65 5.80
C HIS A 41 11.13 1.17 4.98
N ARG A 42 11.05 -0.13 4.71
CA ARG A 42 9.97 -0.77 3.93
C ARG A 42 8.60 -0.59 4.59
N ILE A 43 8.54 -0.64 5.92
CA ILE A 43 7.31 -0.45 6.70
C ILE A 43 6.75 0.97 6.51
N ARG A 44 7.63 1.98 6.44
CA ARG A 44 7.23 3.37 6.17
C ARG A 44 6.77 3.54 4.72
N GLU A 45 7.43 2.88 3.78
CA GLU A 45 7.08 2.92 2.36
C GLU A 45 5.70 2.31 2.10
N ILE A 46 5.41 1.11 2.63
CA ILE A 46 4.12 0.45 2.46
C ILE A 46 2.98 1.26 3.09
N ARG A 47 3.18 1.86 4.27
CA ARG A 47 2.18 2.78 4.87
C ARG A 47 1.87 3.95 3.94
N LYS A 48 2.90 4.56 3.34
CA LYS A 48 2.73 5.67 2.39
C LYS A 48 2.01 5.21 1.12
N ASN A 49 2.32 4.01 0.62
CA ASN A 49 1.66 3.46 -0.58
C ASN A 49 0.17 3.18 -0.31
N ILE A 50 -0.17 2.58 0.84
CA ILE A 50 -1.56 2.36 1.25
C ILE A 50 -2.32 3.69 1.34
N ALA A 51 -1.71 4.72 1.94
CA ALA A 51 -2.31 6.04 2.05
C ALA A 51 -2.61 6.64 0.67
N ARG A 52 -1.64 6.59 -0.26
CA ARG A 52 -1.80 7.08 -1.64
C ARG A 52 -2.93 6.37 -2.40
N VAL A 53 -3.00 5.04 -2.30
CA VAL A 53 -4.07 4.26 -2.94
C VAL A 53 -5.44 4.64 -2.37
N LYS A 54 -5.56 4.82 -1.05
CA LYS A 54 -6.80 5.30 -0.43
C LYS A 54 -7.17 6.70 -0.91
N THR A 55 -6.20 7.62 -1.00
CA THR A 55 -6.44 8.98 -1.51
C THR A 55 -7.00 8.95 -2.93
N ILE A 56 -6.40 8.17 -3.84
CA ILE A 56 -6.87 8.05 -5.23
C ILE A 56 -8.27 7.42 -5.29
N LEU A 57 -8.55 6.42 -4.45
CA LEU A 57 -9.90 5.84 -4.34
C LEU A 57 -10.93 6.91 -3.90
N THR A 58 -10.57 7.76 -2.94
CA THR A 58 -11.45 8.85 -2.50
C THR A 58 -11.59 9.94 -3.56
N GLU A 59 -10.52 10.28 -4.30
CA GLU A 59 -10.57 11.21 -5.43
C GLU A 59 -11.52 10.69 -6.53
N LYS A 60 -11.44 9.40 -6.89
CA LYS A 60 -12.33 8.76 -7.88
C LYS A 60 -13.77 8.56 -7.41
N GLN A 61 -14.01 8.57 -6.10
CA GLN A 61 -15.37 8.45 -5.55
C GLN A 61 -16.05 9.82 -5.41
N ARG A 62 -15.27 10.90 -5.32
CA ARG A 62 -15.77 12.28 -5.18
C ARG A 62 -15.89 13.03 -6.50
N GLY A 63 -15.09 12.67 -7.51
CA GLY A 63 -15.23 13.14 -8.89
C GLY A 63 -16.12 12.20 -9.69
#